data_AF-A0A2C5ZGL9-F1
#
_entry.id   AF-A0A2C5ZGL9-F1
#
_cell.length_a   1.000
_cell.length_b   1.000
_cell.length_c   1.000
_cell.angle_alpha   90.00
_cell.angle_beta   90.00
_cell.angle_gamma   90.00
#
_symmetry.space_group_name_H-M   'P 1'
#
loop_
_entity.id
_entity.type
_entity.pdbx_description
1 polymer ?
#
loop_
_entity_poly.entity_id
_entity_poly.type
_entity_poly.pdbx_seq_one_letter_code
_entity_poly.pdbx_strand_id
1 'polypeptide(L)'
;MASSSEESHHDPPAPALVSLFYRTGAFHRLDDFASPSTLSHVTIYVWPDCTLHELAMDLAAAKASALPYPATGTRLVFQLVYPDLRGVSLVNNAPPKFAVKDLGSVVIGQGGPGAKTVPDSKDQELGKTASFQRAEGRRVRNKRW
;
A
#
# COMPACT_ATOMS: atom_id res chain seq x y z
N MET A 1 -43.48 -11.81 -27.37
CA MET A 1 -42.14 -12.41 -27.17
C MET A 1 -41.54 -11.74 -25.95
N ALA A 2 -41.71 -12.31 -24.76
CA ALA A 2 -41.04 -11.84 -23.56
C ALA A 2 -39.70 -12.59 -23.49
N SER A 3 -38.61 -11.87 -23.73
CA SER A 3 -37.26 -12.39 -23.57
C SER A 3 -36.98 -12.41 -22.08
N SER A 4 -37.25 -13.54 -21.42
CA SER A 4 -36.79 -13.76 -20.04
C SER A 4 -35.28 -13.87 -20.11
N SER A 5 -34.59 -12.85 -19.61
CA SER A 5 -33.16 -12.90 -19.34
C SER A 5 -32.91 -14.10 -18.42
N GLU A 6 -32.19 -15.09 -18.93
CA GLU A 6 -31.63 -16.17 -18.12
C GLU A 6 -30.64 -15.53 -17.14
N GLU A 7 -31.14 -15.11 -15.99
CA GLU A 7 -30.34 -14.79 -14.82
C GLU A 7 -29.77 -16.12 -14.34
N SER A 8 -28.58 -16.45 -14.83
CA SER A 8 -27.86 -17.65 -14.44
C SER A 8 -27.61 -17.59 -12.94
N HIS A 9 -28.38 -18.39 -12.21
CA HIS A 9 -28.26 -18.62 -10.78
C HIS A 9 -26.93 -19.36 -10.51
N HIS A 10 -25.82 -18.63 -10.61
CA HIS A 10 -24.53 -19.14 -10.19
C HIS A 10 -24.55 -19.19 -8.67
N ASP A 11 -24.36 -20.38 -8.10
CA ASP A 11 -24.11 -20.51 -6.67
C ASP A 11 -22.96 -19.56 -6.28
N PRO A 12 -23.11 -18.76 -5.22
CA PRO A 12 -22.07 -17.83 -4.81
C PRO A 12 -20.79 -18.63 -4.52
N PRO A 13 -19.64 -18.20 -5.05
CA PRO A 13 -18.39 -18.94 -4.92
C PRO A 13 -18.04 -19.07 -3.43
N ALA A 14 -17.65 -20.28 -2.99
CA ALA A 14 -17.34 -20.53 -1.60
C ALA A 14 -16.27 -19.54 -1.08
N PRO A 15 -16.42 -19.03 0.16
CA PRO A 15 -15.47 -18.07 0.72
C PRO A 15 -14.10 -18.72 0.89
N ALA A 16 -13.06 -17.99 0.48
CA ALA A 16 -11.68 -18.40 0.64
C ALA A 16 -11.15 -17.99 2.00
N LEU A 17 -10.37 -18.87 2.63
CA LEU A 17 -9.72 -18.58 3.90
C LEU A 17 -8.37 -17.90 3.64
N VAL A 18 -8.20 -16.68 4.12
CA VAL A 18 -6.96 -15.90 3.95
C VAL A 18 -6.32 -15.63 5.31
N SER A 19 -4.99 -15.80 5.37
CA SER A 19 -4.18 -15.44 6.54
C SER A 19 -3.53 -14.08 6.34
N LEU A 20 -3.93 -13.10 7.14
CA LEU A 20 -3.40 -11.74 7.14
C LEU A 20 -2.32 -11.62 8.20
N PHE A 21 -1.07 -11.48 7.75
CA PHE A 21 0.07 -11.19 8.61
C PHE A 21 0.24 -9.68 8.72
N TYR A 22 0.26 -9.13 9.93
CA TYR A 22 0.33 -7.69 10.15
C TYR A 22 1.52 -7.30 11.03
N ARG A 23 2.11 -6.14 10.70
CA ARG A 23 3.23 -5.55 11.42
C ARG A 23 3.18 -4.03 11.26
N THR A 24 3.47 -3.31 12.33
CA THR A 24 3.53 -1.85 12.31
C THR A 24 4.94 -1.38 11.95
N GLY A 25 5.05 -0.41 11.03
CA GLY A 25 6.32 0.26 10.70
C GLY A 25 7.21 -0.44 9.66
N ALA A 26 6.98 -1.72 9.35
CA ALA A 26 7.70 -2.44 8.30
C ALA A 26 6.94 -3.70 7.86
N PHE A 27 7.29 -4.25 6.70
CA PHE A 27 6.83 -5.56 6.25
C PHE A 27 7.57 -6.70 6.97
N HIS A 28 6.98 -7.90 6.91
CA HIS A 28 7.67 -9.13 7.31
C HIS A 28 8.73 -9.50 6.27
N ARG A 29 9.83 -10.11 6.71
CA ARG A 29 10.85 -10.61 5.78
C ARG A 29 10.33 -11.90 5.16
N LEU A 30 10.74 -12.17 3.93
CA LEU A 30 10.39 -13.41 3.22
C LEU A 30 10.82 -14.65 4.01
N ASP A 31 11.97 -14.59 4.67
CA ASP A 31 12.48 -15.68 5.52
C ASP A 31 11.58 -15.95 6.74
N ASP A 32 10.86 -14.95 7.25
CA ASP A 32 9.99 -15.12 8.42
C ASP A 32 8.77 -16.01 8.09
N PHE A 33 8.37 -16.07 6.82
CA PHE A 33 7.29 -16.93 6.35
C PHE A 33 7.68 -18.42 6.30
N ALA A 34 8.97 -18.76 6.45
CA ALA A 34 9.39 -20.15 6.65
C ALA A 34 8.93 -20.70 8.01
N SER A 35 8.71 -19.84 9.00
CA SER A 35 8.21 -20.19 10.34
C SER A 35 7.03 -19.29 10.74
N PRO A 36 5.83 -19.48 10.17
CA PRO A 36 4.71 -18.57 10.36
C PRO A 36 4.15 -18.53 11.79
N SER A 37 4.52 -19.49 12.65
CA SER A 37 4.07 -19.56 14.04
C SER A 37 4.53 -18.39 14.91
N THR A 38 5.61 -17.71 14.53
CA THR A 38 6.13 -16.54 15.26
C THR A 38 5.48 -15.24 14.81
N LEU A 39 4.70 -15.26 13.72
CA LEU A 39 4.13 -14.07 13.13
C LEU A 39 2.72 -13.80 13.65
N SER A 40 2.49 -12.55 14.00
CA SER A 40 1.17 -12.02 14.33
C SER A 40 0.28 -12.07 13.10
N HIS A 41 -0.71 -12.97 13.12
CA HIS A 41 -1.65 -13.16 12.01
C HIS A 41 -3.10 -13.20 12.50
N VAL A 42 -4.02 -12.94 11.57
CA VAL A 42 -5.45 -13.13 11.72
C VAL A 42 -5.95 -13.90 10.50
N THR A 43 -6.86 -14.83 10.73
CA THR A 43 -7.48 -15.61 9.65
C THR A 43 -8.86 -15.06 9.38
N ILE A 44 -9.14 -14.68 8.14
CA ILE A 44 -10.40 -14.05 7.72
C ILE A 44 -10.98 -14.85 6.55
N TYR A 45 -12.30 -15.03 6.56
CA TYR A 45 -13.03 -15.59 5.43
C TYR A 45 -13.37 -14.48 4.45
N VAL A 46 -12.95 -14.64 3.21
CA VAL A 46 -12.97 -13.59 2.20
C VAL A 46 -13.65 -14.12 0.95
N TRP A 47 -14.57 -13.34 0.40
CA TRP A 47 -15.19 -13.63 -0.90
C TRP A 47 -14.27 -13.17 -2.04
N PRO A 48 -14.31 -13.77 -3.24
CA PRO A 48 -13.39 -13.44 -4.33
C PRO A 48 -13.53 -12.01 -4.88
N ASP A 49 -14.64 -11.34 -4.59
CA ASP A 49 -14.93 -9.94 -4.91
C ASP A 49 -14.48 -8.95 -3.82
N CYS A 50 -13.91 -9.44 -2.71
CA CYS A 50 -13.54 -8.61 -1.58
C CYS A 50 -12.45 -7.59 -1.92
N THR A 51 -12.66 -6.36 -1.46
CA THR A 51 -11.73 -5.24 -1.69
C THR A 51 -10.69 -5.11 -0.57
N LEU A 52 -9.57 -4.44 -0.87
CA LEU A 52 -8.56 -4.11 0.15
C LEU A 52 -9.13 -3.25 1.30
N HIS A 53 -10.18 -2.46 1.01
CA HIS A 53 -10.82 -1.63 2.03
C HIS A 53 -11.66 -2.46 3.00
N GLU A 54 -12.40 -3.45 2.50
CA GLU A 54 -13.11 -4.41 3.34
C GLU A 54 -12.14 -5.23 4.19
N LEU A 55 -11.06 -5.73 3.58
CA LEU A 55 -9.98 -6.40 4.31
C LEU A 55 -9.38 -5.53 5.42
N ALA A 56 -9.22 -4.23 5.19
CA ALA A 56 -8.76 -3.29 6.20
C ALA A 56 -9.75 -3.16 7.37
N MET A 57 -11.05 -3.10 7.05
CA MET A 57 -12.11 -3.02 8.06
C MET A 57 -12.23 -4.33 8.84
N ASP A 58 -12.15 -5.48 8.19
CA ASP A 58 -12.19 -6.79 8.83
C ASP A 58 -10.97 -6.99 9.74
N LEU A 59 -9.79 -6.54 9.31
CA LEU A 59 -8.60 -6.54 10.16
C LEU A 59 -8.79 -5.65 11.40
N ALA A 60 -9.33 -4.45 11.21
CA ALA A 60 -9.62 -3.53 12.31
C ALA A 60 -10.65 -4.12 13.30
N ALA A 61 -11.67 -4.81 12.79
CA ALA A 61 -12.71 -5.46 13.58
C ALA A 61 -12.20 -6.70 14.32
N ALA A 62 -11.41 -7.55 13.64
CA ALA A 62 -10.85 -8.76 14.23
C ALA A 62 -9.78 -8.45 15.28
N LYS A 63 -8.99 -7.39 15.07
CA LYS A 63 -7.94 -7.00 16.01
C LYS A 63 -7.66 -5.50 16.03
N ALA A 64 -8.39 -4.78 16.88
CA ALA A 64 -8.17 -3.36 17.11
C ALA A 64 -6.76 -3.01 17.63
N SER A 65 -6.08 -3.92 18.33
CA SER A 65 -4.71 -3.70 18.84
C SER A 65 -3.62 -3.79 17.78
N ALA A 66 -3.95 -4.25 16.57
CA ALA A 66 -3.01 -4.27 15.44
C ALA A 66 -2.78 -2.86 14.86
N LEU A 67 -3.70 -1.94 15.11
CA LEU A 67 -3.67 -0.58 14.58
C LEU A 67 -3.17 0.41 15.64
N PRO A 68 -2.39 1.42 15.26
CA PRO A 68 -2.01 2.49 16.17
C PRO A 68 -3.25 3.29 16.58
N TYR A 69 -3.26 3.80 17.81
CA TYR A 69 -4.28 4.73 18.28
C TYR A 69 -3.80 6.17 18.09
N PRO A 70 -4.54 7.05 17.41
CA PRO A 70 -5.82 6.85 16.72
C PRO A 70 -5.66 6.11 15.37
N ALA A 71 -6.62 5.25 15.02
CA ALA A 71 -6.58 4.47 13.79
C ALA A 71 -6.80 5.34 12.53
N THR A 72 -7.45 6.50 12.67
CA THR A 72 -7.71 7.43 11.57
C THR A 72 -6.41 7.99 10.99
N GLY A 73 -6.28 7.95 9.66
CA GLY A 73 -5.07 8.34 8.93
C GLY A 73 -4.01 7.24 8.82
N THR A 74 -4.25 6.06 9.43
CA THR A 74 -3.34 4.92 9.31
C THR A 74 -3.35 4.39 7.89
N ARG A 75 -2.19 4.36 7.26
CA ARG A 75 -1.99 3.74 5.94
C ARG A 75 -1.65 2.26 6.11
N LEU A 76 -2.54 1.41 5.64
CA LEU A 76 -2.31 -0.03 5.48
C LEU A 76 -1.80 -0.30 4.08
N VAL A 77 -0.75 -1.11 3.96
CA VAL A 77 -0.20 -1.53 2.68
C VAL A 77 -0.29 -3.05 2.60
N PHE A 78 -0.87 -3.54 1.51
CA PHE A 78 -1.16 -4.95 1.30
C PHE A 78 -0.19 -5.54 0.30
N GLN A 79 0.42 -6.65 0.68
CA GLN A 79 1.32 -7.45 -0.13
C GLN A 79 0.89 -8.91 -0.07
N LEU A 80 0.79 -9.55 -1.22
CA LEU A 80 0.51 -10.97 -1.33
C LEU A 80 1.83 -11.73 -1.32
N VAL A 81 2.02 -12.57 -0.31
CA VAL A 81 3.16 -13.49 -0.23
C VAL A 81 2.70 -14.87 -0.68
N TYR A 82 3.41 -15.46 -1.63
CA TYR A 82 3.11 -16.78 -2.18
C TYR A 82 4.39 -17.59 -2.39
N PRO A 83 4.33 -18.93 -2.27
CA PRO A 83 5.50 -19.76 -2.53
C PRO A 83 5.90 -19.68 -4.02
N ASP A 84 7.18 -19.47 -4.29
CA ASP A 84 7.73 -19.52 -5.64
C ASP A 84 7.97 -20.98 -6.04
N LEU A 85 7.08 -21.49 -6.90
CA LEU A 85 7.13 -22.87 -7.38
C LEU A 85 8.21 -23.10 -8.45
N ARG A 86 8.86 -22.04 -8.96
CA ARG A 86 9.82 -22.14 -10.09
C ARG A 86 11.12 -22.85 -9.74
N GLY A 87 11.42 -23.05 -8.44
CA GLY A 87 12.68 -23.62 -7.95
C GLY A 87 12.54 -24.84 -7.04
N VAL A 88 11.35 -25.38 -6.87
CA VAL A 88 11.11 -26.57 -6.01
C VAL A 88 11.55 -27.82 -6.76
N SER A 89 12.86 -27.99 -6.92
CA SER A 89 13.45 -29.26 -7.34
C SER A 89 13.57 -30.15 -6.11
N LEU A 90 12.88 -31.30 -6.13
CA LEU A 90 12.84 -32.33 -5.09
C LEU A 90 14.21 -32.84 -4.61
N VAL A 91 15.29 -32.48 -5.32
CA VAL A 91 16.67 -32.93 -5.07
C VAL A 91 17.42 -32.02 -4.10
N ASN A 92 17.04 -30.75 -3.97
CA ASN A 92 17.68 -29.82 -3.04
C ASN A 92 16.74 -29.53 -1.88
N ASN A 93 17.16 -29.91 -0.67
CA ASN A 93 16.54 -29.59 0.62
C ASN A 93 16.65 -28.08 0.94
N ALA A 94 16.44 -27.22 -0.06
CA ALA A 94 16.55 -25.79 0.05
C ALA A 94 15.28 -25.22 0.70
N PRO A 95 15.41 -24.21 1.57
CA PRO A 95 14.25 -23.60 2.21
C PRO A 95 13.26 -23.07 1.16
N PRO A 96 11.94 -23.13 1.45
CA PRO A 96 10.92 -22.65 0.54
C PRO A 96 11.17 -21.17 0.23
N LYS A 97 11.31 -20.85 -1.06
CA LYS A 97 11.48 -19.47 -1.52
C LYS A 97 10.09 -18.87 -1.69
N PHE A 98 9.86 -17.73 -1.07
CA PHE A 98 8.61 -16.99 -1.22
C PHE A 98 8.83 -15.82 -2.19
N ALA A 99 7.76 -15.43 -2.88
CA ALA A 99 7.69 -14.23 -3.70
C ALA A 99 6.63 -13.28 -3.14
N VAL A 100 6.81 -11.98 -3.41
CA VAL A 100 5.88 -10.94 -2.98
C VAL A 100 5.29 -10.25 -4.20
N LYS A 101 3.98 -9.99 -4.16
CA LYS A 101 3.28 -9.13 -5.10
C LYS A 101 2.61 -7.99 -4.35
N ASP A 102 2.95 -6.76 -4.70
CA ASP A 102 2.30 -5.58 -4.17
C ASP A 102 0.84 -5.51 -4.65
N LEU A 103 -0.11 -5.44 -3.71
CA LEU A 103 -1.54 -5.33 -4.02
C LEU A 103 -2.01 -3.87 -3.99
N GLY A 104 -1.42 -3.04 -3.11
CA GLY A 104 -1.75 -1.64 -2.99
C GLY A 104 -1.85 -1.18 -1.54
N SER A 105 -2.54 -0.07 -1.30
CA SER A 105 -2.65 0.53 0.02
C SER A 105 -3.99 1.20 0.25
N VAL A 106 -4.46 1.18 1.49
CA VAL A 106 -5.70 1.82 1.95
C VAL A 106 -5.39 2.69 3.17
N VAL A 107 -5.97 3.89 3.24
CA VAL A 107 -5.85 4.75 4.41
C VAL A 107 -7.17 4.75 5.18
N ILE A 108 -7.12 4.37 6.45
CA ILE A 108 -8.30 4.31 7.31
C ILE A 108 -8.83 5.74 7.54
N GLY A 109 -10.11 5.98 7.24
CA GLY A 109 -10.75 7.29 7.38
C GLY A 109 -10.50 8.26 6.22
N GLN A 110 -9.92 7.79 5.10
CA GLN A 110 -9.83 8.60 3.88
C GLN A 110 -11.23 8.84 3.31
N GLY A 111 -11.60 10.11 3.11
CA GLY A 111 -12.92 10.49 2.57
C GLY A 111 -13.97 10.90 3.61
N GLY A 112 -13.62 11.02 4.89
CA GLY A 112 -14.50 11.62 5.90
C GLY A 112 -14.88 13.07 5.54
N PRO A 113 -16.01 13.60 6.04
CA PRO A 113 -16.47 14.96 5.73
C PRO A 113 -15.40 15.98 6.17
N GLY A 114 -14.61 16.46 5.21
CA GLY A 114 -13.42 17.29 5.44
C GLY A 114 -12.16 16.87 4.66
N ALA A 115 -12.12 15.63 4.13
CA ALA A 115 -11.06 15.17 3.25
C ALA A 115 -11.24 15.78 1.85
N LYS A 116 -10.70 16.99 1.68
CA LYS A 116 -10.58 17.64 0.38
C LYS A 116 -9.70 16.73 -0.49
N THR A 117 -10.29 15.98 -1.40
CA THR A 117 -9.56 15.43 -2.53
C THR A 117 -9.14 16.62 -3.36
N VAL A 118 -7.92 17.12 -3.14
CA VAL A 118 -7.27 18.01 -4.10
C VAL A 118 -6.89 17.12 -5.28
N PRO A 119 -7.59 17.19 -6.43
CA PRO A 119 -7.01 16.65 -7.65
C PRO A 119 -5.71 17.43 -7.89
N ASP A 120 -4.65 16.70 -8.22
CA ASP A 120 -3.36 17.21 -8.65
C ASP A 120 -3.53 18.02 -9.95
N SER A 121 -3.95 19.29 -9.83
CA SER A 121 -3.89 20.26 -10.91
C SER A 121 -2.44 20.70 -11.05
N LYS A 122 -1.74 20.05 -11.99
CA LYS A 122 -0.45 20.51 -12.49
C LYS A 122 -0.61 21.83 -13.24
N ASP A 123 -0.60 22.95 -12.54
CA ASP A 123 -0.35 24.27 -13.12
C ASP A 123 1.04 24.75 -12.67
N GLN A 124 2.03 24.32 -13.44
CA GLN A 124 3.38 24.86 -13.37
C GLN A 124 3.45 26.10 -14.26
N GLU A 125 3.15 27.27 -13.70
CA GLU A 125 3.62 28.54 -14.28
C GLU A 125 3.92 29.53 -13.16
N LEU A 126 5.13 29.42 -12.59
CA LEU A 126 5.65 30.41 -11.66
C LEU A 126 6.60 31.36 -12.40
N GLY A 127 6.02 32.29 -13.15
CA GLY A 127 6.67 33.54 -13.48
C GLY A 127 6.89 34.35 -12.20
N LYS A 128 8.14 34.45 -11.74
CA LYS A 128 8.56 35.53 -10.83
C LYS A 128 9.81 36.18 -11.38
N THR A 129 9.57 37.37 -11.90
CA THR A 129 10.54 38.41 -12.20
C THR A 129 11.29 38.80 -10.93
N ALA A 130 12.61 38.87 -11.00
CA ALA A 130 13.42 39.53 -9.98
C ALA A 130 14.54 40.29 -10.69
N SER A 131 14.20 41.52 -11.06
CA SER A 131 15.11 42.58 -11.45
C SER A 131 16.13 42.85 -10.34
N PHE A 132 17.38 42.43 -10.57
CA PHE A 132 18.52 42.86 -9.76
C PHE A 132 19.18 44.06 -10.45
N GLN A 133 18.78 45.26 -10.00
CA GLN A 133 19.47 46.51 -10.32
C GLN A 133 20.43 46.91 -9.18
N ARG A 134 21.68 47.12 -9.59
CA ARG A 134 22.56 48.27 -9.24
C ARG A 134 23.26 48.32 -7.87
N ALA A 135 24.60 48.33 -7.94
CA ALA A 135 25.52 49.30 -7.30
C ALA A 135 26.96 48.94 -7.74
N GLU A 136 27.58 49.58 -8.73
CA GLU A 136 28.28 50.87 -8.69
C GLU A 136 29.56 50.88 -7.81
N GLY A 137 30.72 50.89 -8.49
CA GLY A 137 31.89 51.68 -8.08
C GLY A 137 32.96 51.02 -7.21
N ARG A 138 34.12 50.70 -7.82
CA ARG A 138 35.42 51.31 -7.47
C ARG A 138 36.55 50.85 -8.38
N ARG A 139 36.93 51.74 -9.29
CA ARG A 139 38.21 51.74 -10.00
C ARG A 139 39.27 52.24 -9.02
N VAL A 140 40.24 51.40 -8.65
CA VAL A 140 41.49 51.86 -8.03
C VAL A 140 42.61 51.64 -9.02
N ARG A 141 43.06 52.73 -9.63
CA ARG A 141 44.40 52.82 -10.21
C ARG A 141 45.36 52.99 -9.04
N ASN A 142 46.52 52.32 -9.05
CA ASN A 142 47.77 53.01 -8.77
C ASN A 142 48.99 52.27 -9.31
N LYS A 143 49.88 53.08 -9.87
CA LYS A 143 51.20 52.75 -10.40
C LYS A 143 52.25 52.81 -9.28
N ARG A 144 53.27 51.95 -9.37
CA ARG A 144 54.67 52.05 -8.92
C ARG A 144 55.25 50.65 -9.17
N TRP A 145 56.35 50.43 -9.88
CA TRP A 145 57.59 51.19 -10.04
C TRP A 145 58.00 51.30 -11.50
#